data_AF-A0A2U3HYS4-F1
#
_entry.id   AF-A0A2U3HYS4-F1
#
_cell.length_a   1.000
_cell.length_b   1.000
_cell.length_c   1.000
_cell.angle_alpha   90.00
_cell.angle_beta   90.00
_cell.angle_gamma   90.00
#
_symmetry.space_group_name_H-M   'P 1'
#
loop_
_entity.id
_entity.type
_entity.pdbx_description
1 polymer ?
#
loop_
_entity_poly.entity_id
_entity_poly.type
_entity_poly.pdbx_seq_one_letter_code
_entity_poly.pdbx_strand_id
1 'polypeptide(L)' 'MQRTVNGFILPTPEEEAEINRGIALDPDTWELSDEEFKQMKPYAVFMREHHPHLIEPPKE' A
#
# COMPACT_ATOMS: atom_id res chain seq x y z
N MET A 1 22.65 -9.61 -5.98
CA MET A 1 22.51 -10.75 -5.05
C MET A 1 21.23 -10.55 -4.28
N GLN A 2 20.36 -11.57 -4.27
CA GLN A 2 19.03 -11.49 -3.66
C GLN A 2 19.14 -11.48 -2.13
N ARG A 3 18.32 -10.66 -1.46
CA ARG A 3 18.34 -10.49 0.01
C ARG A 3 17.08 -11.10 0.63
N THR A 4 17.17 -11.55 1.88
CA THR A 4 16.02 -12.04 2.64
C THR A 4 15.80 -11.17 3.88
N VAL A 5 14.56 -10.76 4.13
CA VAL A 5 14.14 -10.03 5.34
C VAL A 5 12.92 -10.72 5.93
N ASN A 6 12.99 -11.18 7.19
CA ASN A 6 11.89 -11.88 7.88
C ASN A 6 11.29 -13.06 7.09
N GLY A 7 12.11 -13.79 6.33
CA GLY A 7 11.67 -14.89 5.46
C GLY A 7 11.17 -14.45 4.08
N PHE A 8 11.04 -13.15 3.82
CA PHE A 8 10.69 -12.61 2.50
C PHE A 8 11.93 -12.44 1.64
N ILE A 9 11.87 -12.94 0.40
CA ILE A 9 12.89 -12.70 -0.62
C ILE A 9 12.61 -11.34 -1.24
N LEU A 10 13.55 -10.40 -1.10
CA LEU A 10 13.44 -9.09 -1.72
C LEU A 10 13.87 -9.16 -3.19
N PRO A 11 13.26 -8.33 -4.06
CA PRO A 11 13.71 -8.17 -5.43
C PRO A 11 15.20 -7.81 -5.51
N THR A 12 15.86 -8.33 -6.52
CA THR A 12 17.13 -7.79 -7.02
C THR A 12 16.90 -6.39 -7.63
N PRO A 13 17.94 -5.55 -7.76
CA PRO A 13 17.79 -4.25 -8.43
C PRO A 13 17.20 -4.34 -9.84
N GLU A 14 17.54 -5.41 -10.58
CA GLU A 14 17.00 -5.67 -11.92
C GLU A 14 15.51 -6.03 -11.87
N GLU A 15 15.10 -6.92 -10.95
CA GLU A 15 13.69 -7.27 -10.74
C GLU A 15 12.88 -6.04 -10.29
N GLU A 16 13.42 -5.24 -9.37
CA GLU A 16 12.83 -3.99 -8.90
C GLU A 16 12.61 -2.99 -10.05
N ALA A 17 13.58 -2.87 -10.96
CA ALA A 17 13.46 -1.98 -12.12
C ALA A 17 12.36 -2.44 -13.09
N GLU A 18 12.24 -3.75 -13.35
CA GLU A 18 11.19 -4.28 -14.22
C GLU A 18 9.79 -4.17 -13.57
N ILE A 19 9.68 -4.34 -12.25
CA ILE A 19 8.43 -4.07 -11.50
C ILE A 19 8.01 -2.61 -11.67
N ASN A 20 8.93 -1.67 -11.43
CA ASN A 20 8.66 -0.24 -11.55
C ASN A 20 8.31 0.16 -13.00
N ARG A 21 8.94 -0.45 -14.00
CA ARG A 21 8.55 -0.28 -15.41
C ARG A 21 7.12 -0.77 -15.65
N GLY A 22 6.75 -1.93 -15.12
CA GLY A 22 5.41 -2.49 -15.25
C GLY A 22 4.34 -1.56 -14.68
N ILE A 23 4.56 -1.05 -13.46
CA ILE A 23 3.69 -0.08 -12.79
C ILE A 23 3.54 1.19 -13.64
N ALA A 24 4.65 1.75 -14.15
CA ALA A 24 4.63 2.96 -14.96
C ALA A 24 3.96 2.80 -16.34
N LEU A 25 3.87 1.57 -16.85
CA LEU A 25 3.21 1.25 -18.13
C LEU A 25 1.70 1.02 -17.97
N ASP A 26 1.22 0.82 -16.74
CA ASP A 26 -0.19 0.56 -16.48
C ASP A 26 -1.01 1.86 -16.55
N PRO A 27 -1.92 2.03 -17.54
CA PRO A 27 -2.67 3.27 -17.71
C PRO A 27 -3.62 3.59 -16.56
N ASP A 28 -3.98 2.60 -15.73
CA ASP A 28 -4.87 2.80 -14.59
C ASP A 28 -4.13 3.00 -13.26
N THR A 29 -2.79 2.92 -13.26
CA THR A 29 -2.00 3.21 -12.07
C THR A 29 -2.07 4.70 -11.74
N TRP A 30 -2.54 4.98 -10.52
CA TRP A 30 -2.55 6.33 -9.93
C TRP A 30 -1.52 6.44 -8.82
N GLU A 31 -0.41 7.14 -9.10
CA GLU A 31 0.57 7.50 -8.07
C GLU A 31 0.14 8.78 -7.36
N LEU A 32 -0.17 8.67 -6.07
CA LEU A 32 -0.59 9.81 -5.25
C LEU A 32 0.58 10.79 -5.04
N SER A 33 0.36 12.05 -5.38
CA SER A 33 1.26 13.13 -4.98
C SER A 33 1.18 13.39 -3.47
N ASP A 34 2.21 14.01 -2.92
CA ASP A 34 2.24 14.43 -1.51
C ASP A 34 1.05 15.33 -1.15
N GLU A 35 0.57 16.16 -2.08
CA GLU A 35 -0.53 17.07 -1.83
C GLU A 35 -1.88 16.33 -1.80
N GLU A 36 -2.09 15.36 -2.68
CA GLU A 36 -3.26 14.48 -2.62
C GLU A 36 -3.26 13.65 -1.35
N PHE A 37 -2.11 13.12 -0.95
CA PHE A 37 -1.98 12.32 0.26
C PHE A 37 -2.37 13.11 1.52
N LYS A 38 -2.00 14.40 1.60
CA LYS A 38 -2.41 15.29 2.72
C LYS A 38 -3.93 15.51 2.78
N GLN A 39 -4.62 15.43 1.66
CA GLN A 39 -6.07 15.62 1.60
C GLN A 39 -6.84 14.35 2.01
N MET A 40 -6.17 13.21 2.09
CA MET A 40 -6.80 11.95 2.48
C MET A 40 -7.13 11.92 3.97
N LYS A 41 -8.21 11.20 4.32
CA LYS A 41 -8.53 10.92 5.72
C LYS A 41 -7.52 9.94 6.31
N PRO A 42 -7.07 10.12 7.56
CA PRO A 42 -6.28 9.11 8.25
C PRO A 42 -7.03 7.76 8.32
N TYR A 43 -6.31 6.66 8.13
CA TYR A 43 -6.89 5.31 8.09
C TYR A 43 -7.79 4.99 9.29
N ALA A 44 -7.34 5.28 10.51
CA ALA A 44 -8.11 5.01 11.73
C ALA A 44 -9.43 5.79 11.79
N VAL A 45 -9.49 6.98 11.18
CA VAL A 45 -10.73 7.78 11.08
C VAL A 45 -11.67 7.15 10.07
N PHE A 46 -11.17 6.86 8.86
CA PHE A 46 -11.96 6.22 7.80
C PHE A 46 -12.58 4.90 8.26
N MET A 47 -11.79 4.03 8.88
CA MET A 47 -12.27 2.72 9.32
C MET A 47 -13.33 2.79 10.41
N ARG A 48 -13.23 3.76 11.34
CA ARG A 48 -14.25 3.94 12.36
C ARG A 48 -15.58 4.44 11.77
N GLU A 49 -15.51 5.28 10.74
CA GLU A 49 -16.69 5.83 10.05
C GLU A 49 -17.38 4.77 9.18
N HIS A 50 -16.61 3.97 8.43
CA HIS A 50 -17.14 3.08 7.39
C HIS A 50 -17.20 1.60 7.78
N HIS A 51 -16.33 1.16 8.69
CA HIS A 51 -16.23 -0.23 9.13
C HIS A 51 -16.13 -0.37 10.65
N PRO A 52 -17.06 0.22 11.43
CA PRO A 52 -16.97 0.24 12.89
C PRO A 52 -16.93 -1.16 13.51
N HIS A 53 -17.58 -2.16 12.88
CA HIS A 53 -17.60 -3.55 13.33
C HIS A 53 -16.25 -4.29 13.21
N LEU A 54 -15.28 -3.75 12.46
CA LEU A 54 -13.92 -4.29 12.40
C LEU A 54 -12.99 -3.67 13.44
N ILE A 55 -13.40 -2.55 14.05
CA ILE A 55 -12.65 -1.83 15.08
C ILE A 55 -13.23 -2.09 16.48
N GLU A 56 -14.55 -2.19 16.59
CA GLU A 56 -15.21 -2.60 17.82
C GLU A 56 -15.10 -4.11 18.00
N PRO A 57 -14.80 -4.61 19.22
CA PRO A 57 -14.85 -6.04 19.48
C PRO A 57 -16.27 -6.56 19.19
N PRO A 58 -16.43 -7.79 18.69
CA PRO A 58 -17.75 -8.36 18.42
C PRO A 58 -18.61 -8.26 19.68
N LYS A 59 -19.83 -7.72 19.53
CA LYS A 59 -20.82 -7.73 20.60
C LYS A 59 -21.19 -9.20 20.84
N GLU A 60 -21.01 -9.63 22.09
CA GLU A 60 -21.28 -10.98 22.60
C GLU A 60 -22.65 -11.53 22.19
#